data_AF-A0A182KHM0-F1
#
_entry.id   AF-A0A182KHM0-F1
#
_cell.length_a   1.000
_cell.length_b   1.000
_cell.length_c   1.000
_cell.angle_alpha   90.00
_cell.angle_beta   90.00
_cell.angle_gamma   90.00
#
_symmetry.space_group_name_H-M   'P 1'
#
loop_
_entity.id
_entity.type
_entity.pdbx_description
1 polymer ?
#
loop_
_entity_poly.entity_id
_entity_poly.type
_entity_poly.pdbx_seq_one_letter_code
_entity_poly.pdbx_strand_id
1 'polypeptide(L)'
;MRDQYMRTGEGFLLVFAVNSAKSFEDIGTYREQIKRVKDAEEVPMVLVGNKCDLQAWAVDMNQARDVAKQYGVPFVETSAKTRMGVDDAFYTLVREIRKDKERGKKNRKHHKLVSSRRFKCQLL
;
A
#
# COMPACT_ATOMS: atom_id res chain seq x y z
N MET A 1 20.49 -0.99 4.71
CA MET A 1 19.78 0.27 5.02
C MET A 1 18.32 0.24 4.56
N ARG A 2 18.00 -0.08 3.29
CA ARG A 2 16.60 -0.14 2.80
C ARG A 2 15.69 -1.10 3.59
N ASP A 3 16.17 -2.30 3.87
CA ASP A 3 15.37 -3.32 4.55
C ASP A 3 14.93 -2.91 5.96
N GLN A 4 15.72 -2.08 6.65
CA GLN A 4 15.35 -1.58 7.98
C GLN A 4 14.13 -0.67 7.90
N TYR A 5 14.07 0.23 6.91
CA TYR A 5 12.90 1.08 6.67
C TYR A 5 11.68 0.27 6.26
N MET A 6 11.87 -0.79 5.47
CA MET A 6 10.79 -1.71 5.10
C MET A 6 10.28 -2.49 6.31
N ARG A 7 11.16 -2.90 7.24
CA ARG A 7 10.72 -3.58 8.48
C ARG A 7 9.93 -2.65 9.40
N THR A 8 10.34 -1.41 9.59
CA THR A 8 9.70 -0.50 10.55
C THR A 8 8.51 0.28 9.99
N GLY A 9 8.43 0.52 8.68
CA GLY A 9 7.38 1.35 8.08
C GLY A 9 5.99 0.72 8.18
N GLU A 10 4.98 1.44 8.66
CA GLU A 10 3.61 0.92 8.78
C GLU A 10 2.80 1.00 7.47
N GLY A 11 3.27 1.80 6.52
CA GLY A 11 2.69 1.91 5.18
C GLY A 11 3.65 2.58 4.21
N PHE A 12 3.41 2.39 2.90
CA PHE A 12 4.35 2.76 1.85
C PHE A 12 3.66 3.54 0.72
N LEU A 13 4.30 4.62 0.28
CA LEU A 13 3.96 5.26 -1.00
C LEU A 13 4.85 4.64 -2.09
N LEU A 14 4.23 4.05 -3.11
CA LEU A 14 4.91 3.54 -4.29
C LEU A 14 4.90 4.64 -5.35
N VAL A 15 5.98 5.41 -5.44
CA VAL A 15 6.05 6.60 -6.29
C VAL A 15 6.78 6.29 -7.59
N PHE A 16 6.12 6.53 -8.73
CA PHE A 16 6.76 6.60 -10.04
C PHE A 16 6.66 8.02 -10.61
N ALA A 17 7.47 8.33 -11.61
CA ALA A 17 7.38 9.60 -12.33
C ALA A 17 6.64 9.41 -13.65
N VAL A 18 5.66 10.26 -13.95
CA VAL A 18 4.84 10.16 -15.18
C VAL A 18 5.68 10.24 -16.46
N ASN A 19 6.87 10.85 -16.38
CA ASN A 19 7.81 10.99 -17.50
C ASN A 19 8.84 9.85 -17.60
N SER A 20 8.71 8.78 -16.82
CA SER A 20 9.66 7.66 -16.81
C SER A 20 8.95 6.31 -16.72
N ALA A 21 8.81 5.63 -17.86
CA ALA A 21 8.24 4.27 -17.94
C ALA A 21 9.00 3.26 -17.07
N LYS A 22 10.33 3.32 -17.06
CA LYS A 22 11.16 2.48 -16.19
C LYS A 22 10.79 2.61 -14.71
N SER A 23 10.53 3.82 -14.23
CA SER A 23 10.13 4.03 -12.84
C SER A 23 8.78 3.38 -12.50
N PHE A 24 7.90 3.23 -13.50
CA PHE A 24 6.62 2.54 -13.36
C PHE A 24 6.80 1.01 -13.39
N GLU A 25 7.68 0.49 -14.25
CA GLU A 25 8.02 -0.94 -14.28
C GLU A 25 8.64 -1.43 -12.95
N ASP A 26 9.47 -0.60 -12.32
CA ASP A 26 10.12 -0.93 -11.04
C ASP A 26 9.12 -1.04 -9.86
N ILE A 27 7.90 -0.51 -9.98
CA ILE A 27 6.88 -0.52 -8.91
C ILE A 27 6.53 -1.94 -8.47
N GLY A 28 6.39 -2.86 -9.43
CA GLY A 28 6.10 -4.27 -9.13
C GLY A 28 7.19 -4.90 -8.28
N THR A 29 8.45 -4.63 -8.64
CA THR A 29 9.62 -5.12 -7.89
C THR A 29 9.65 -4.57 -6.46
N TYR A 30 9.41 -3.27 -6.27
CA TYR A 30 9.38 -2.68 -4.93
C TYR A 30 8.24 -3.23 -4.07
N ARG A 31 7.07 -3.43 -4.66
CA ARG A 31 5.91 -4.02 -3.98
C ARG A 31 6.25 -5.42 -3.44
N GLU A 32 6.80 -6.29 -4.27
CA GLU A 32 7.15 -7.66 -3.84
C GLU A 32 8.27 -7.69 -2.80
N GLN A 33 9.25 -6.81 -2.91
CA GLN A 33 10.29 -6.67 -1.88
C GLN A 33 9.70 -6.26 -0.53
N ILE A 34 8.78 -5.29 -0.51
CA ILE A 34 8.13 -4.84 0.73
C ILE A 34 7.29 -5.98 1.32
N LYS A 35 6.47 -6.66 0.52
CA LYS A 35 5.67 -7.81 0.98
C LYS A 35 6.53 -8.90 1.61
N ARG A 36 7.63 -9.26 0.95
CA ARG A 36 8.59 -10.25 1.47
C ARG A 36 9.22 -9.81 2.79
N VAL A 37 9.64 -8.55 2.90
CA VAL A 37 10.27 -8.04 4.15
C VAL A 37 9.25 -7.90 5.29
N LYS A 38 7.98 -7.63 4.97
CA LYS A 38 6.89 -7.57 5.95
C LYS A 38 6.34 -8.92 6.36
N ASP A 39 6.63 -9.97 5.60
CA ASP A 39 6.02 -11.29 5.76
C ASP A 39 4.49 -11.21 5.82
N ALA A 40 3.92 -10.42 4.90
CA ALA A 40 2.49 -10.12 4.85
C ALA A 40 1.99 -10.02 3.40
N GLU A 41 0.85 -10.66 3.13
CA GLU A 41 0.21 -10.60 1.82
C GLU A 41 -0.39 -9.23 1.51
N GLU A 42 -0.87 -8.55 2.55
CA GLU A 42 -1.42 -7.21 2.47
C GLU A 42 -0.62 -6.29 3.37
N VAL A 43 -0.10 -5.23 2.77
CA VAL A 43 0.63 -4.16 3.43
C VAL A 43 -0.03 -2.86 2.97
N PRO A 44 -0.29 -1.88 3.87
CA PRO A 44 -0.84 -0.59 3.47
C PRO A 44 0.06 0.10 2.45
N MET A 45 -0.44 0.28 1.23
CA MET A 45 0.29 0.91 0.13
C MET A 45 -0.62 1.84 -0.65
N VAL A 46 -0.04 2.88 -1.24
CA VAL A 46 -0.69 3.77 -2.21
C VAL A 46 0.22 3.95 -3.41
N LEU A 47 -0.31 3.74 -4.61
CA LEU A 47 0.41 4.02 -5.85
C LEU A 47 0.33 5.53 -6.15
N VAL A 48 1.47 6.13 -6.48
CA VAL A 48 1.57 7.58 -6.69
C VAL A 48 2.25 7.87 -8.02
N GLY A 49 1.53 8.51 -8.93
CA GLY A 49 2.08 9.05 -10.17
C GLY A 49 2.55 10.49 -9.95
N ASN A 50 3.84 10.71 -9.82
CA ASN A 50 4.43 12.03 -9.51
C ASN A 50 4.88 12.77 -10.78
N LYS A 51 4.98 14.10 -10.68
CA LYS A 51 5.35 15.04 -11.76
C LYS A 51 4.28 15.19 -12.84
N CYS A 52 2.99 15.08 -12.47
CA CYS A 52 1.87 15.28 -13.39
C CYS A 52 1.82 16.70 -14.01
N ASP A 53 2.62 17.64 -13.50
CA ASP A 53 2.80 18.98 -14.07
C ASP A 53 3.60 19.01 -15.39
N LEU A 54 4.30 17.93 -15.74
CA LEU A 54 5.04 17.82 -17.00
C LEU A 54 4.07 17.52 -18.16
N GLN A 55 4.37 18.01 -19.36
CA GLN A 55 3.56 17.70 -20.56
C GLN A 55 3.97 16.38 -21.25
N ALA A 56 5.23 15.99 -21.11
CA ALA A 56 5.76 14.77 -21.72
C ALA A 56 5.57 13.56 -20.80
N TRP A 57 4.49 12.81 -21.02
CA TRP A 57 4.19 11.59 -20.26
C TRP A 57 4.69 10.37 -21.02
N ALA A 58 5.41 9.51 -20.30
CA ALA A 58 5.89 8.21 -20.79
C ALA A 58 5.01 7.05 -20.26
N VAL A 59 4.06 7.34 -19.37
CA VAL A 59 3.17 6.36 -18.74
C VAL A 59 1.73 6.83 -18.93
N ASP A 60 0.85 5.92 -19.37
CA ASP A 60 -0.59 6.18 -19.45
C ASP A 60 -1.23 6.06 -18.05
N MET A 61 -1.99 7.08 -17.65
CA MET A 61 -2.67 7.08 -16.35
C MET A 61 -3.78 6.04 -16.26
N ASN A 62 -4.38 5.65 -17.38
CA ASN A 62 -5.38 4.57 -17.39
C ASN A 62 -4.70 3.23 -17.07
N GLN A 63 -3.56 2.96 -17.71
CA GLN A 63 -2.73 1.80 -17.39
C GLN A 63 -2.31 1.79 -15.92
N ALA A 64 -1.83 2.93 -15.39
CA ALA A 64 -1.45 3.04 -13.98
C ALA A 64 -2.63 2.78 -13.03
N ARG A 65 -3.82 3.31 -13.35
CA ARG A 65 -5.05 3.08 -12.57
C ARG A 65 -5.47 1.61 -12.59
N ASP A 66 -5.32 0.92 -13.72
CA ASP A 66 -5.67 -0.50 -13.81
C ASP A 66 -4.67 -1.39 -13.06
N VAL A 67 -3.38 -1.06 -13.11
CA VAL A 67 -2.36 -1.73 -12.27
C VAL A 67 -2.66 -1.52 -10.79
N ALA A 68 -3.04 -0.32 -10.37
CA ALA A 68 -3.43 -0.07 -8.98
C ALA A 68 -4.64 -0.91 -8.54
N LYS A 69 -5.65 -1.04 -9.39
CA LYS A 69 -6.80 -1.93 -9.14
C LYS A 69 -6.38 -3.39 -9.03
N GLN A 70 -5.50 -3.87 -9.91
CA GLN A 70 -4.97 -5.24 -9.86
C GLN A 70 -4.23 -5.51 -8.55
N TYR A 71 -3.49 -4.52 -8.04
CA TYR A 71 -2.79 -4.61 -6.76
C TYR A 71 -3.68 -4.42 -5.54
N GLY A 72 -4.92 -3.94 -5.73
CA GLY A 72 -5.84 -3.61 -4.66
C GLY A 72 -5.44 -2.38 -3.86
N VAL A 73 -4.69 -1.44 -4.47
CA VAL A 73 -4.19 -0.23 -3.79
C VAL A 73 -4.80 1.04 -4.39
N PRO A 74 -4.99 2.11 -3.59
CA PRO A 74 -5.39 3.41 -4.13
C PRO A 74 -4.33 3.99 -5.06
N PHE A 75 -4.76 4.75 -6.07
CA PHE A 75 -3.90 5.50 -6.98
C PHE A 75 -4.15 7.01 -6.83
N VAL A 76 -3.08 7.78 -6.70
CA VAL A 76 -3.12 9.25 -6.60
C VAL A 76 -2.09 9.86 -7.55
N GLU A 77 -2.52 10.84 -8.33
CA GLU A 77 -1.62 11.66 -9.14
C GLU A 77 -1.14 12.85 -8.32
N THR A 78 0.16 13.15 -8.42
CA THR A 78 0.79 14.19 -7.61
C THR A 78 1.76 15.03 -8.42
N SER A 79 1.90 16.29 -7.99
CA SER A 79 3.02 17.13 -8.38
C SER A 79 3.60 17.76 -7.13
N ALA A 80 4.82 17.35 -6.79
CA ALA A 80 5.58 17.99 -5.72
C ALA A 80 5.84 19.49 -6.00
N LYS A 81 5.87 19.90 -7.28
CA LYS A 81 6.09 21.29 -7.71
C LYS A 81 4.89 22.17 -7.42
N THR A 82 3.68 21.70 -7.74
CA THR A 82 2.44 22.48 -7.54
C THR A 82 1.73 22.14 -6.23
N ARG A 83 2.26 21.17 -5.47
CA ARG A 83 1.64 20.54 -4.29
C ARG A 83 0.33 19.80 -4.57
N MET A 84 -0.07 19.67 -5.84
CA MET A 84 -1.27 18.93 -6.22
C MET A 84 -1.18 17.48 -5.73
N GLY A 85 -2.25 17.01 -5.07
CA GLY A 85 -2.42 15.61 -4.67
C GLY A 85 -1.46 15.10 -3.59
N VAL A 86 -0.48 15.91 -3.15
CA VAL A 86 0.52 15.48 -2.16
C VAL A 86 -0.17 15.14 -0.84
N ASP A 87 -1.01 16.04 -0.33
CA ASP A 87 -1.75 15.82 0.91
C ASP A 87 -2.69 14.63 0.80
N ASP A 88 -3.40 14.50 -0.33
CA ASP A 88 -4.33 13.39 -0.59
C ASP A 88 -3.61 12.04 -0.57
N ALA A 89 -2.40 11.95 -1.13
CA ALA A 89 -1.60 10.73 -1.11
C ALA A 89 -1.25 10.31 0.34
N PHE A 90 -0.83 11.25 1.17
CA PHE A 90 -0.51 10.98 2.57
C PHE A 90 -1.76 10.65 3.41
N TYR A 91 -2.85 11.42 3.25
CA TYR A 91 -4.10 11.13 3.95
C TYR A 91 -4.68 9.78 3.56
N THR A 92 -4.61 9.40 2.29
CA THR A 92 -5.03 8.09 1.80
C THR A 92 -4.20 6.98 2.44
N LEU A 93 -2.88 7.14 2.50
CA LEU A 93 -2.02 6.15 3.15
C LEU A 93 -2.35 5.99 4.64
N VAL A 94 -2.53 7.09 5.37
CA VAL A 94 -2.89 7.06 6.79
C VAL A 94 -4.22 6.34 7.00
N ARG A 95 -5.20 6.52 6.10
CA ARG A 95 -6.47 5.79 6.13
C ARG A 95 -6.27 4.29 5.93
N GLU A 96 -5.44 3.87 4.98
CA GLU A 96 -5.13 2.45 4.76
C GLU A 96 -4.42 1.82 5.97
N ILE A 97 -3.45 2.52 6.58
CA ILE A 97 -2.78 2.05 7.81
C ILE A 97 -3.79 1.85 8.95
N ARG A 98 -4.74 2.77 9.12
CA ARG A 98 -5.78 2.64 10.16
C ARG A 98 -6.68 1.43 9.91
N LYS A 99 -7.13 1.22 8.66
CA LYS A 99 -7.93 0.05 8.27
C LYS A 99 -7.20 -1.26 8.55
N ASP A 100 -5.91 -1.34 8.22
CA ASP A 100 -5.11 -2.53 8.48
C ASP A 100 -4.98 -2.83 9.99
N LYS A 101 -4.68 -1.81 10.81
CA LYS A 101 -4.64 -1.94 12.27
C LYS A 101 -5.97 -2.44 12.85
N GLU A 102 -7.10 -2.01 12.28
CA GLU A 102 -8.43 -2.49 12.70
C GLU A 102 -8.68 -3.95 12.31
N ARG A 103 -8.23 -4.38 11.12
CA ARG A 103 -8.30 -5.79 10.70
C ARG A 103 -7.50 -6.70 11.62
N GLY A 104 -6.28 -6.30 11.97
CA GLY A 104 -5.45 -7.03 12.93
C GLY A 104 -6.12 -7.20 14.32
N LYS A 105 -6.85 -6.18 14.79
CA LYS A 105 -7.62 -6.27 16.05
C LYS A 105 -8.78 -7.25 15.96
N LYS A 106 -9.51 -7.29 14.84
CA LYS A 106 -10.63 -8.23 14.62
C LYS A 106 -10.16 -9.68 14.58
N ASN A 107 -9.06 -9.96 13.86
CA ASN A 107 -8.49 -11.31 13.78
C ASN A 107 -8.05 -11.83 15.15
N ARG A 108 -7.44 -10.99 15.99
CA ARG A 108 -7.09 -11.33 17.38
C ARG A 108 -8.31 -11.64 18.26
N LYS A 109 -9.39 -10.87 18.12
CA LYS A 109 -10.65 -11.11 18.86
C LYS A 109 -11.30 -12.42 18.44
N HIS A 110 -11.35 -12.71 17.14
CA HIS A 110 -11.88 -13.97 16.62
C HIS A 110 -11.07 -15.18 17.14
N HIS A 111 -9.74 -15.11 17.09
CA HIS A 111 -8.89 -16.20 17.61
C HIS A 111 -9.08 -16.44 19.11
N LYS A 112 -9.23 -15.38 19.92
CA LYS A 112 -9.56 -15.53 21.36
C LYS A 112 -10.94 -16.16 21.57
N LEU A 113 -11.94 -15.78 20.78
CA LEU A 113 -13.30 -16.35 20.87
C LEU A 113 -13.31 -17.84 20.48
N VAL A 114 -12.62 -18.21 19.39
CA VAL A 114 -12.51 -19.60 18.91
C VAL A 114 -11.73 -20.46 19.91
N SER A 115 -10.60 -19.96 20.44
CA SER A 115 -9.83 -20.64 21.48
C SER A 115 -10.69 -20.86 22.74
N SER A 116 -11.42 -19.84 23.20
CA SER A 116 -12.31 -19.96 24.37
C SER A 116 -13.48 -20.94 24.15
N ARG A 117 -13.97 -21.09 22.92
CA ARG A 117 -15.02 -22.06 22.58
C ARG A 117 -14.50 -23.51 22.52
N ARG A 118 -13.23 -23.73 22.12
CA ARG A 118 -12.62 -25.06 22.13
C ARG A 118 -12.46 -25.65 23.53
N PHE A 119 -12.29 -24.82 24.57
CA PHE A 119 -12.24 -25.29 25.96
C PHE A 119 -13.62 -25.55 26.59
N LYS A 120 -14.74 -25.30 25.89
CA LYS A 120 -16.10 -25.48 26.42
C LYS A 120 -16.81 -26.75 25.97
N CYS A 121 -16.24 -27.55 25.06
CA CYS A 121 -16.78 -28.84 24.64
C CYS A 121 -15.80 -29.96 24.95
N GLN A 122 -15.68 -30.33 26.23
CA GLN A 122 -15.08 -31.59 26.64
C GLN A 122 -15.59 -31.96 28.04
N LEU A 123 -16.88 -32.31 28.12
CA LEU A 123 -17.51 -33.08 29.21
C LEU A 123 -19.01 -33.14 28.95
N LEU A 124 -19.44 -34.19 28.26
CA LEU A 124 -20.66 -34.97 28.51
C LEU A 124 -20.45 -36.34 27.86
#